data_AF-A0A0G0RE06-F1
#
_entry.id   AF-A0A0G0RE06-F1
#
_cell.length_a   1.000
_cell.length_b   1.000
_cell.length_c   1.000
_cell.angle_alpha   90.00
_cell.angle_beta   90.00
_cell.angle_gamma   90.00
#
_symmetry.space_group_name_H-M   'P 1'
#
loop_
_entity.id
_entity.type
_entity.pdbx_description
1 polymer ?
#
loop_
_entity_poly.entity_id
_entity_poly.type
_entity_poly.pdbx_seq_one_letter_code
_entity_poly.pdbx_strand_id
1 'polypeptide(L)'
;MTDRYTNLCIRCGKQRMVVKTKKEYINSSLVQTTIMACPDSACQKIVDQMLRKEKMLREKIIVNQEREKKLRDRRRSRGRKKSTEDKK
;
A
#
# COMPACT_ATOMS: atom_id res chain seq x y z
N MET A 1 -13.15 -34.84 -3.03
CA MET A 1 -13.44 -33.42 -2.74
C MET A 1 -12.14 -32.65 -2.67
N THR A 2 -11.82 -31.81 -3.65
CA THR A 2 -11.17 -30.52 -3.42
C THR A 2 -11.37 -29.74 -4.71
N ASP A 3 -12.34 -28.85 -4.67
CA ASP A 3 -12.56 -27.84 -5.69
C ASP A 3 -11.25 -27.04 -5.81
N ARG A 4 -10.42 -27.38 -6.80
CA ARG A 4 -9.13 -26.72 -7.02
C ARG A 4 -9.48 -25.39 -7.64
N TYR A 5 -9.71 -24.37 -6.81
CA TYR A 5 -9.61 -22.98 -7.23
C TYR A 5 -8.17 -22.78 -7.73
N THR A 6 -7.95 -23.10 -8.99
CA THR A 6 -6.66 -22.93 -9.66
C THR A 6 -6.44 -21.44 -9.75
N ASN A 7 -5.57 -20.93 -8.88
CA ASN A 7 -5.12 -19.55 -8.94
C ASN A 7 -4.22 -19.40 -10.17
N LEU A 8 -4.83 -19.36 -11.34
CA LEU A 8 -4.15 -19.19 -12.61
C LEU A 8 -3.75 -17.72 -12.74
N CYS A 9 -2.57 -17.50 -13.29
CA CYS A 9 -2.16 -16.16 -13.61
C CYS A 9 -2.94 -15.67 -14.84
N ILE A 10 -3.63 -14.56 -14.69
CA ILE A 10 -4.38 -13.89 -15.78
C ILE A 10 -3.52 -13.51 -17.00
N ARG A 11 -2.19 -13.48 -16.85
CA ARG A 11 -1.25 -13.15 -17.93
C ARG A 11 -0.66 -14.38 -18.60
N CYS A 12 -0.09 -15.27 -17.79
CA CYS A 12 0.69 -16.42 -18.27
C CYS A 12 -0.17 -17.69 -18.40
N GLY A 13 -1.40 -17.72 -17.86
CA GLY A 13 -2.25 -18.91 -17.77
C GLY A 13 -1.75 -19.99 -16.80
N LYS A 14 -0.48 -19.93 -16.38
CA LYS A 14 0.16 -20.89 -15.46
C LYS A 14 -0.38 -20.75 -14.04
N GLN A 15 -0.41 -21.86 -13.32
CA GLN A 15 -0.79 -21.90 -11.91
C GLN A 15 0.21 -21.11 -11.07
N ARG A 16 -0.29 -20.17 -10.26
CA ARG A 16 0.52 -19.38 -9.33
C ARG A 16 0.99 -20.26 -8.18
N MET A 17 2.21 -20.02 -7.73
CA MET A 17 2.84 -20.70 -6.62
C MET A 17 2.79 -19.84 -5.36
N VAL A 18 2.59 -20.47 -4.20
CA VAL A 18 2.60 -19.80 -2.90
C VAL A 18 4.04 -19.44 -2.55
N VAL A 19 4.31 -18.15 -2.37
CA VAL A 19 5.65 -17.65 -2.03
C VAL A 19 5.79 -17.44 -0.54
N LYS A 20 4.74 -16.92 0.11
CA LYS A 20 4.79 -16.61 1.53
C LYS A 20 3.39 -16.62 2.12
N THR A 21 3.26 -17.22 3.28
CA THR A 21 2.06 -17.10 4.10
C THR A 21 2.41 -16.26 5.32
N LYS A 22 1.65 -15.20 5.55
CA LYS A 22 1.76 -14.36 6.73
C LYS A 22 0.52 -14.56 7.58
N LYS A 23 0.71 -14.68 8.89
CA LYS A 23 -0.37 -14.72 9.87
C LYS A 23 -0.13 -13.56 10.80
N GLU A 24 -1.06 -12.62 10.82
CA GLU A 24 -0.97 -11.41 11.62
C GLU A 24 -2.27 -11.27 12.40
N TYR A 25 -2.18 -11.00 13.71
CA TYR A 25 -3.35 -10.68 14.51
C TYR A 25 -3.64 -9.18 14.34
N ILE A 26 -4.80 -8.88 13.77
CA ILE A 26 -5.29 -7.50 13.65
C ILE A 26 -6.46 -7.36 14.63
N ASN A 27 -6.27 -6.50 15.63
CA ASN A 27 -7.14 -6.35 16.80
C ASN A 27 -7.26 -7.67 17.59
N SER A 28 -8.22 -8.52 17.25
CA SER A 28 -8.50 -9.82 17.88
C SER A 28 -8.67 -10.96 16.86
N SER A 29 -8.59 -10.66 15.57
CA SER A 29 -8.80 -11.61 14.48
C SER A 29 -7.47 -12.05 13.88
N LEU A 30 -7.30 -13.36 13.73
CA LEU A 30 -6.16 -13.94 13.01
C LEU A 30 -6.37 -13.77 11.50
N VAL A 31 -5.60 -12.89 10.89
CA VAL A 31 -5.62 -12.68 9.44
C VAL A 31 -4.49 -13.49 8.80
N GLN A 32 -4.87 -14.49 8.01
CA GLN A 32 -3.93 -15.25 7.20
C GLN A 32 -3.90 -14.70 5.77
N THR A 33 -2.77 -14.08 5.42
CA THR A 33 -2.52 -13.58 4.06
C THR A 33 -1.57 -14.50 3.33
N THR A 34 -2.03 -15.10 2.23
CA THR A 34 -1.20 -15.95 1.37
C THR A 34 -0.78 -15.15 0.13
N ILE A 35 0.52 -14.93 -0.01
CA ILE A 35 1.13 -14.22 -1.14
C ILE A 35 1.55 -15.26 -2.19
N MET A 36 1.10 -15.06 -3.44
CA MET A 36 1.38 -15.96 -4.56
C MET A 36 2.04 -15.23 -5.73
N ALA A 37 2.87 -15.93 -6.51
CA ALA A 37 3.56 -15.41 -7.70
C ALA A 37 3.37 -16.31 -8.94
N CYS A 38 3.49 -15.78 -10.16
CA CYS A 38 3.57 -16.63 -11.38
C CYS A 38 4.96 -17.31 -11.39
N PRO A 39 5.04 -18.62 -11.69
CA PRO A 39 6.32 -19.34 -11.80
C PRO A 39 7.18 -18.86 -12.97
N ASP A 40 6.57 -18.18 -13.94
CA ASP A 40 7.27 -17.61 -15.08
C ASP A 40 7.94 -16.28 -14.70
N SER A 41 9.28 -16.28 -14.66
CA SER A 41 10.07 -15.11 -14.27
C SER A 41 9.85 -13.91 -15.19
N ALA A 42 9.60 -14.13 -16.50
CA ALA A 42 9.35 -13.04 -17.42
C ALA A 42 7.98 -12.40 -17.14
N CYS A 43 6.96 -13.22 -16.90
CA CYS A 43 5.64 -12.74 -16.52
C CYS A 43 5.66 -12.02 -15.16
N GLN A 44 6.36 -12.57 -14.17
CA GLN A 44 6.43 -12.01 -12.83
C GLN A 44 7.18 -10.67 -12.83
N LYS A 45 8.27 -10.54 -13.60
CA LYS A 45 9.01 -9.28 -13.73
C LYS A 45 8.14 -8.11 -14.19
N ILE A 46 7.19 -8.33 -15.10
CA ILE A 46 6.33 -7.26 -15.58
C ILE A 46 5.38 -6.81 -14.46
N VAL A 47 4.81 -7.75 -13.72
CA VAL A 47 3.96 -7.45 -12.55
C VAL A 47 4.77 -6.70 -11.50
N ASP A 48 5.98 -7.15 -11.20
CA ASP A 48 6.85 -6.50 -10.22
C ASP A 48 7.24 -5.08 -10.65
N GLN A 49 7.48 -4.84 -11.93
CA GLN A 49 7.71 -3.49 -12.45
C GLN A 49 6.49 -2.58 -12.27
N MET A 50 5.28 -3.09 -12.53
CA MET A 50 4.04 -2.34 -12.29
C MET A 50 3.86 -2.03 -10.81
N LEU A 51 4.06 -3.02 -9.94
CA LEU A 51 3.98 -2.86 -8.49
C LEU A 51 5.01 -1.85 -7.97
N ARG A 52 6.23 -1.84 -8.49
CA ARG A 52 7.26 -0.84 -8.14
C ARG A 52 6.85 0.57 -8.55
N LYS A 53 6.33 0.74 -9.77
CA LYS A 53 5.84 2.05 -10.25
C LYS A 53 4.70 2.57 -9.36
N GLU A 54 3.74 1.71 -9.06
CA GLU A 54 2.62 2.05 -8.19
C GLU A 54 3.08 2.38 -6.77
N LYS A 55 4.02 1.62 -6.21
CA LYS A 55 4.60 1.88 -4.89
C LYS A 55 5.26 3.26 -4.83
N MET A 56 6.07 3.62 -5.82
CA MET A 56 6.69 4.94 -5.90
C MET A 56 5.65 6.06 -5.99
N LEU A 57 4.56 5.85 -6.72
CA LEU A 57 3.48 6.84 -6.80
C LEU A 57 2.78 7.01 -5.44
N ARG A 58 2.45 5.90 -4.78
CA ARG A 58 1.84 5.92 -3.43
C ARG A 58 2.74 6.62 -2.41
N GLU A 59 4.05 6.34 -2.43
CA GLU A 59 5.02 7.01 -1.55
C GLU A 59 5.06 8.53 -1.80
N LYS A 60 5.07 8.98 -3.07
CA LYS A 60 5.01 10.41 -3.41
C LYS A 60 3.72 11.08 -2.91
N ILE A 61 2.58 10.41 -3.02
CA ILE A 61 1.29 10.94 -2.54
C ILE A 61 1.34 11.13 -1.02
N ILE A 62 1.84 10.14 -0.27
CA ILE A 62 1.96 10.21 1.19
C ILE A 62 2.85 11.39 1.60
N VAL A 63 4.03 11.52 0.97
CA VAL A 63 4.97 12.62 1.26
C VAL A 63 4.33 13.99 0.98
N ASN A 64 3.61 14.13 -0.14
CA ASN A 64 2.92 15.37 -0.47
C ASN A 64 1.81 15.68 0.54
N GLN A 65 1.00 14.68 0.93
CA GLN A 65 -0.05 14.84 1.93
C GLN A 65 0.51 15.29 3.28
N GLU A 66 1.62 14.70 3.74
CA GLU A 66 2.30 15.12 4.96
C GLU A 66 2.82 16.56 4.88
N ARG A 67 3.42 16.92 3.73
CA ARG A 67 3.91 18.29 3.50
C ARG A 67 2.78 19.30 3.55
N GLU A 68 1.65 19.02 2.90
CA GLU A 68 0.48 19.88 2.96
C GLU A 68 -0.10 19.98 4.36
N LYS A 69 -0.18 18.87 5.10
CA LYS A 69 -0.65 18.86 6.49
C LYS A 69 0.21 19.78 7.35
N LYS A 70 1.54 19.68 7.26
CA LYS A 70 2.47 20.57 7.97
C LYS A 70 2.28 22.04 7.59
N LEU A 71 2.03 22.35 6.32
CA LEU A 71 1.76 23.73 5.87
C LEU A 71 0.42 24.25 6.41
N ARG A 72 -0.62 23.41 6.41
CA ARG A 72 -1.94 23.73 6.99
C ARG A 72 -1.81 24.03 8.49
N ASP A 73 -1.08 23.20 9.22
CA ASP A 73 -0.87 23.37 10.67
C ASP A 73 -0.07 24.65 10.98
N ARG A 74 0.97 24.97 10.19
CA ARG A 74 1.70 26.23 10.30
C ARG A 74 0.79 27.44 10.07
N ARG A 75 -0.08 27.42 9.05
CA ARG A 75 -1.04 28.51 8.81
C ARG A 75 -2.00 28.69 9.99
N ARG A 76 -2.55 27.60 10.53
CA ARG A 76 -3.41 27.63 11.72
C ARG A 76 -2.70 28.22 12.94
N SER A 77 -1.45 27.83 13.20
CA SER A 77 -0.66 28.36 14.32
C SER A 77 -0.39 29.87 14.21
N ARG A 78 -0.13 30.38 13.00
CA ARG A 78 0.09 31.82 12.75
C ARG A 78 -1.20 32.63 12.96
N GLY A 79 -2.33 32.13 12.45
CA GLY A 79 -3.63 32.77 12.69
C GLY A 79 -3.98 32.85 14.17
N ARG A 80 -3.68 31.78 14.94
CA ARG A 80 -3.93 31.75 16.39
C ARG A 80 -3.09 32.78 17.16
N LYS A 81 -1.80 32.94 16.81
CA LYS A 81 -0.92 33.96 17.42
C LYS A 81 -1.41 35.39 17.15
N LYS A 82 -1.82 35.68 15.91
CA LYS A 82 -2.34 36.99 15.52
C LYS A 82 -3.60 37.36 16.30
N SER A 83 -4.54 36.42 16.44
CA SER A 83 -5.78 36.63 17.21
C SER A 83 -5.58 36.85 18.71
N THR A 84 -4.44 36.41 19.27
CA THR A 84 -4.09 36.66 20.69
C THR A 84 -3.36 37.98 20.89
N GLU A 85 -2.66 38.49 19.89
CA GLU A 85 -2.00 39.80 19.92
C GLU A 85 -3.00 40.94 19.70
N ASP A 86 -3.99 40.77 18.81
CA ASP A 86 -5.05 41.77 18.55
C ASP A 86 -6.03 41.97 19.74
N LYS A 87 -5.93 41.15 20.79
CA LYS A 87 -6.83 41.17 21.97
C LYS A 87 -6.19 41.80 23.23
N LYS A 88 -4.97 42.32 23.12
CA LYS A 88 -4.19 42.91 24.23
C LYS A 88 -4.01 44.41 24.00
#